data_AF-A0A2J7ZI41-F1
#
_entry.id   AF-A0A2J7ZI41-F1
#
_cell.length_a   1.000
_cell.length_b   1.000
_cell.length_c   1.000
_cell.angle_alpha   90.00
_cell.angle_beta   90.00
_cell.angle_gamma   90.00
#
_symmetry.space_group_name_H-M   'P 1'
#
loop_
_entity.id
_entity.type
_entity.pdbx_description
1 polymer ?
#
loop_
_entity_poly.entity_id
_entity_poly.type
_entity_poly.pdbx_seq_one_letter_code
_entity_poly.pdbx_strand_id
1 'polypeptide(L)'
;MSVRLVESQRVPRKGLAVDDFAQKRPIDDALALLALPGHTRHEFLSSRVDTRLYLDYDEVLESPLTPEILKDRKDKVIARLDALLGPFSEDKTIVYYSIASRHGFSPRHGKFKVSFRPFVRGLSIPYTEIPLLLRSMQQDDFWDLSVYKEGEQLLAAINGVKDRDDPRVLTKEHADDPDAWYVAQILDDNALPFHMPLDLGHSMTSSTTSSTSLTSSTRESNVDIILVRDVLACLRSERFRDYASWRTVGFALKSLGDDVYLQEFQEFSRIPEYDTPAAQKACRELFERASTNGVTFGTLRHWAKEDDAEGYQRHPSRASCVTMS
;
A
#
# COMPACT_ATOMS: atom_id res chain seq x y z
N MET A 1 4.98 0.07 -19.70
CA MET A 1 4.14 -0.55 -18.64
C MET A 1 3.25 -1.64 -19.25
N SER A 2 2.64 -2.48 -18.43
CA SER A 2 1.82 -3.62 -18.88
C SER A 2 0.71 -3.89 -17.88
N VAL A 3 -0.43 -4.39 -18.34
CA VAL A 3 -1.58 -4.74 -17.50
C VAL A 3 -1.69 -6.26 -17.45
N ARG A 4 -1.93 -6.81 -16.26
CA ARG A 4 -2.20 -8.24 -16.09
C ARG A 4 -3.71 -8.45 -16.01
N LEU A 5 -4.24 -9.27 -16.93
CA LEU A 5 -5.67 -9.58 -17.04
C LEU A 5 -5.94 -11.07 -16.90
N VAL A 6 -7.01 -11.42 -16.19
CA VAL A 6 -7.62 -12.76 -16.21
C VAL A 6 -8.83 -12.72 -17.12
N GLU A 7 -9.04 -13.77 -17.91
CA GLU A 7 -10.15 -13.85 -18.86
C GLU A 7 -11.54 -13.88 -18.18
N SER A 8 -11.62 -14.50 -17.00
CA SER A 8 -12.84 -14.61 -16.19
C SER A 8 -12.53 -14.93 -14.73
N GLN A 9 -13.38 -14.50 -13.80
CA GLN A 9 -13.30 -14.91 -12.39
C GLN A 9 -13.40 -16.44 -12.19
N ARG A 10 -13.92 -17.18 -13.17
CA ARG A 10 -14.08 -18.65 -13.14
C ARG A 10 -12.87 -19.43 -13.65
N VAL A 11 -11.83 -18.77 -14.16
CA VAL A 11 -10.61 -19.45 -14.60
C VAL A 11 -10.03 -20.23 -13.41
N PRO A 12 -9.72 -21.53 -13.54
CA PRO A 12 -9.05 -22.29 -12.48
C PRO A 12 -7.66 -21.73 -12.20
N ARG A 13 -7.28 -21.62 -10.93
CA ARG A 13 -5.99 -20.99 -10.53
C ARG A 13 -5.15 -21.82 -9.57
N LYS A 14 -5.79 -22.74 -8.83
CA LYS A 14 -5.12 -23.57 -7.83
C LYS A 14 -4.03 -24.42 -8.49
N GLY A 15 -2.78 -24.23 -8.06
CA GLY A 15 -1.63 -25.00 -8.54
C GLY A 15 -1.09 -24.56 -9.90
N LEU A 16 -1.60 -23.45 -10.47
CA LEU A 16 -1.07 -22.87 -11.71
C LEU A 16 -0.14 -21.69 -11.40
N ALA A 17 0.85 -21.46 -12.26
CA ALA A 17 1.64 -20.23 -12.18
C ALA A 17 0.77 -19.04 -12.64
N VAL A 18 1.04 -17.85 -12.11
CA VAL A 18 0.25 -16.64 -12.42
C VAL A 18 0.24 -16.36 -13.92
N ASP A 19 1.37 -16.57 -14.61
CA ASP A 19 1.47 -16.33 -16.06
C ASP A 19 0.61 -17.30 -16.89
N ASP A 20 0.19 -18.45 -16.33
CA ASP A 20 -0.64 -19.43 -17.03
C ASP A 20 -2.11 -19.00 -17.13
N PHE A 21 -2.59 -18.21 -16.17
CA PHE A 21 -4.01 -17.83 -16.08
C PHE A 21 -4.28 -16.32 -16.11
N ALA A 22 -3.27 -15.50 -15.82
CA ALA A 22 -3.35 -14.05 -15.79
C ALA A 22 -2.31 -13.47 -16.75
N GLN A 23 -2.69 -13.23 -18.01
CA GLN A 23 -1.75 -12.83 -19.04
C GLN A 23 -1.32 -11.37 -18.87
N LYS A 24 0.00 -11.14 -18.91
CA LYS A 24 0.60 -9.80 -18.91
C LYS A 24 0.60 -9.26 -20.34
N ARG A 25 -0.04 -8.11 -20.55
CA ARG A 25 -0.27 -7.52 -21.88
C ARG A 25 0.30 -6.11 -21.97
N PRO A 26 0.79 -5.68 -23.15
CA PRO A 26 1.02 -4.26 -23.42
C PRO A 26 -0.26 -3.45 -23.16
N ILE A 27 -0.09 -2.18 -22.77
CA ILE A 27 -1.24 -1.31 -22.42
C ILE A 27 -2.25 -1.24 -23.57
N ASP A 28 -1.81 -0.99 -24.80
CA ASP A 28 -2.71 -0.83 -25.95
C ASP A 28 -3.55 -2.09 -26.23
N ASP A 29 -2.95 -3.27 -26.11
CA ASP A 29 -3.64 -4.55 -26.26
C ASP A 29 -4.65 -4.78 -25.12
N ALA A 30 -4.26 -4.47 -23.88
CA ALA A 30 -5.17 -4.54 -22.74
C ALA A 30 -6.36 -3.59 -22.92
N LEU A 31 -6.13 -2.33 -23.31
CA LEU A 31 -7.20 -1.36 -23.54
C LEU A 31 -8.12 -1.77 -24.68
N ALA A 32 -7.58 -2.29 -25.78
CA ALA A 32 -8.39 -2.80 -26.89
C ALA A 32 -9.33 -3.94 -26.44
N LEU A 33 -8.87 -4.80 -25.53
CA LEU A 33 -9.69 -5.88 -24.96
C LEU A 33 -10.74 -5.39 -23.97
N LEU A 34 -10.42 -4.35 -23.18
CA LEU A 34 -11.31 -3.76 -22.19
C LEU A 34 -12.32 -2.78 -22.79
N ALA A 35 -12.07 -2.27 -24.00
CA ALA A 35 -13.03 -1.48 -24.75
C ALA A 35 -14.24 -2.30 -25.25
N LEU A 36 -14.11 -3.64 -25.32
CA LEU A 36 -15.15 -4.53 -25.82
C LEU A 36 -16.29 -4.71 -24.80
N PRO A 37 -17.53 -4.33 -25.12
CA PRO A 37 -18.66 -4.51 -24.21
C PRO A 37 -18.97 -5.98 -23.91
N GLY A 38 -19.31 -6.27 -22.66
CA GLY A 38 -19.78 -7.59 -22.21
C GLY A 38 -18.68 -8.61 -21.94
N HIS A 39 -17.39 -8.23 -21.95
CA HIS A 39 -16.31 -9.16 -21.61
C HIS A 39 -16.39 -9.59 -20.14
N THR A 40 -15.73 -10.70 -19.79
CA THR A 40 -15.63 -11.17 -18.40
C THR A 40 -14.27 -10.90 -17.77
N ARG A 41 -13.43 -10.08 -18.40
CA ARG A 41 -12.05 -9.84 -17.97
C ARG A 41 -11.97 -9.04 -16.69
N HIS A 42 -10.95 -9.35 -15.90
CA HIS A 42 -10.63 -8.70 -14.64
C HIS A 42 -9.15 -8.35 -14.59
N GLU A 43 -8.81 -7.24 -13.96
CA GLU A 43 -7.44 -6.96 -13.56
C GLU A 43 -7.00 -7.95 -12.49
N PHE A 44 -5.81 -8.53 -12.64
CA PHE A 44 -5.20 -9.39 -11.62
C PHE A 44 -4.20 -8.58 -10.80
N LEU A 45 -4.44 -8.49 -9.49
CA LEU A 45 -3.54 -7.86 -8.54
C LEU A 45 -3.02 -8.88 -7.52
N SER A 46 -1.81 -8.60 -7.04
CA SER A 46 -1.17 -9.30 -5.92
C SER A 46 -0.42 -8.28 -5.06
N SER A 47 0.06 -8.69 -3.88
CA SER A 47 0.72 -7.82 -2.86
C SER A 47 1.93 -6.99 -3.28
N ARG A 48 2.37 -7.03 -4.55
CA ARG A 48 3.60 -6.37 -5.03
C ARG A 48 3.37 -5.39 -6.18
N VAL A 49 2.12 -4.95 -6.38
CA VAL A 49 1.73 -4.10 -7.51
C VAL A 49 1.35 -2.73 -7.00
N ASP A 50 2.06 -1.71 -7.49
CA ASP A 50 1.65 -0.32 -7.35
C ASP A 50 0.51 -0.04 -8.33
N THR A 51 -0.55 0.55 -7.82
CA THR A 51 -1.73 0.90 -8.60
C THR A 51 -2.05 2.37 -8.42
N ARG A 52 -2.92 2.88 -9.29
CA ARG A 52 -3.75 4.04 -8.96
C ARG A 52 -4.43 3.78 -7.61
N LEU A 53 -4.75 4.83 -6.87
CA LEU A 53 -5.62 4.67 -5.70
C LEU A 53 -7.02 4.28 -6.21
N TYR A 54 -7.31 2.98 -6.10
CA TYR A 54 -8.58 2.35 -6.47
C TYR A 54 -9.43 2.22 -5.22
N LEU A 55 -10.66 2.72 -5.27
CA LEU A 55 -11.64 2.62 -4.20
C LEU A 55 -12.86 1.83 -4.69
N ASP A 56 -13.52 1.11 -3.77
CA ASP A 56 -14.75 0.37 -4.06
C ASP A 56 -15.79 0.76 -3.01
N TYR A 57 -16.91 1.32 -3.46
CA TYR A 57 -18.11 1.51 -2.64
C TYR A 57 -19.17 0.56 -3.15
N ASP A 58 -19.73 -0.25 -2.25
CA ASP A 58 -20.75 -1.22 -2.58
C ASP A 58 -21.83 -1.26 -1.48
N GLU A 59 -23.10 -1.12 -1.86
CA GLU A 59 -24.24 -1.17 -0.94
C GLU A 59 -25.34 -2.07 -1.51
N VAL A 60 -25.95 -2.88 -0.65
CA VAL A 60 -27.07 -3.77 -1.01
C VAL A 60 -28.37 -3.21 -0.42
N LEU A 61 -29.39 -3.09 -1.26
CA LEU A 61 -30.68 -2.50 -0.96
C LEU A 61 -31.81 -3.51 -1.20
N GLU A 62 -32.82 -3.50 -0.34
CA GLU A 62 -34.03 -4.32 -0.50
C GLU A 62 -34.97 -3.76 -1.57
N SER A 63 -35.00 -2.43 -1.71
CA SER A 63 -35.88 -1.74 -2.65
C SER A 63 -35.21 -1.50 -4.01
N PRO A 64 -36.01 -1.41 -5.10
CA PRO A 64 -35.52 -0.99 -6.41
C PRO A 64 -34.77 0.35 -6.37
N LEU A 65 -33.79 0.49 -7.26
CA LEU A 65 -33.00 1.72 -7.38
C LEU A 65 -33.83 2.80 -8.06
N THR A 66 -33.78 4.01 -7.53
CA THR A 66 -34.33 5.21 -8.17
C THR A 66 -33.20 6.18 -8.54
N PRO A 67 -33.41 7.08 -9.50
CA PRO A 67 -32.43 8.12 -9.83
C PRO A 67 -31.98 8.95 -8.63
N GLU A 68 -32.90 9.21 -7.68
CA GLU A 68 -32.62 9.98 -6.46
C GLU A 68 -31.69 9.21 -5.52
N ILE A 69 -31.88 7.89 -5.37
CA ILE A 69 -30.98 7.04 -4.59
C ILE A 69 -29.59 7.03 -5.23
N LEU A 70 -29.52 6.84 -6.54
CA LEU A 70 -28.23 6.82 -7.26
C LEU A 70 -27.50 8.15 -7.13
N LYS A 71 -28.22 9.27 -7.27
CA LYS A 71 -27.66 10.61 -7.07
C LYS A 71 -27.17 10.81 -5.64
N ASP A 72 -27.98 10.51 -4.63
CA ASP A 72 -27.58 10.64 -3.22
C ASP A 72 -26.33 9.82 -2.88
N ARG A 73 -26.25 8.57 -3.35
CA ARG A 73 -25.07 7.72 -3.11
C ARG A 73 -23.84 8.21 -3.87
N LYS A 74 -24.01 8.69 -5.10
CA LYS A 74 -22.91 9.30 -5.87
C LYS A 74 -22.39 10.56 -5.18
N ASP A 75 -23.28 11.43 -4.71
CA ASP A 75 -22.91 12.67 -4.00
C ASP A 75 -22.11 12.34 -2.71
N LYS A 76 -22.48 11.28 -1.98
CA LYS A 76 -21.72 10.79 -0.82
C LYS A 76 -20.33 10.26 -1.18
N VAL A 77 -20.22 9.49 -2.26
CA VAL A 77 -18.93 8.97 -2.77
C VAL A 77 -18.01 10.14 -3.15
N ILE A 78 -18.54 11.14 -3.85
CA ILE A 78 -17.80 12.35 -4.23
C ILE A 78 -17.34 13.11 -2.98
N ALA A 79 -18.21 13.33 -2.00
CA ALA A 79 -17.84 14.02 -0.77
C ALA A 79 -16.71 13.29 0.01
N ARG A 80 -16.73 11.96 0.03
CA ARG A 80 -15.67 11.14 0.65
C ARG A 80 -14.36 11.19 -0.13
N LEU A 81 -14.42 11.17 -1.46
CA LEU A 81 -13.27 11.39 -2.33
C LEU A 81 -12.64 12.75 -2.11
N ASP A 82 -13.43 13.82 -2.14
CA ASP A 82 -12.93 15.18 -1.96
C ASP A 82 -12.28 15.34 -0.57
N ALA A 83 -12.86 14.75 0.48
CA ALA A 83 -12.26 14.72 1.81
C ALA A 83 -10.96 13.90 1.87
N LEU A 84 -10.87 12.79 1.13
CA LEU A 84 -9.66 11.97 1.05
C LEU A 84 -8.53 12.66 0.28
N LEU A 85 -8.90 13.39 -0.78
CA LEU A 85 -7.97 14.00 -1.73
C LEU A 85 -7.60 15.45 -1.40
N GLY A 86 -8.35 16.09 -0.51
CA GLY A 86 -8.12 17.46 -0.04
C GLY A 86 -6.67 17.75 0.37
N PRO A 87 -6.05 16.94 1.24
CA PRO A 87 -4.67 17.17 1.67
C PRO A 87 -3.65 17.21 0.51
N PHE A 88 -3.82 16.35 -0.49
CA PHE A 88 -2.93 16.32 -1.66
C PHE A 88 -3.07 17.56 -2.54
N SER A 89 -4.28 18.11 -2.61
CA SER A 89 -4.55 19.34 -3.36
C SER A 89 -3.88 20.55 -2.71
N GLU A 90 -3.80 20.58 -1.37
CA GLU A 90 -3.12 21.64 -0.61
C GLU A 90 -1.60 21.59 -0.82
N ASP A 91 -1.02 20.39 -0.92
CA ASP A 91 0.40 20.16 -1.20
C ASP A 91 0.80 20.44 -2.66
N LYS A 92 -0.10 21.01 -3.46
CA LYS A 92 0.06 21.25 -4.91
C LYS A 92 0.28 19.96 -5.70
N THR A 93 -0.06 18.80 -5.15
CA THR A 93 -0.08 17.55 -5.90
C THR A 93 -1.33 17.55 -6.77
N ILE A 94 -1.11 17.44 -8.08
CA ILE A 94 -2.21 17.44 -9.03
C ILE A 94 -2.80 16.03 -9.07
N VAL A 95 -3.98 15.87 -8.46
CA VAL A 95 -4.75 14.62 -8.47
C VAL A 95 -6.06 14.81 -9.21
N TYR A 96 -6.50 13.76 -9.91
CA TYR A 96 -7.79 13.71 -10.58
C TYR A 96 -8.45 12.37 -10.28
N TYR A 97 -9.78 12.28 -10.36
CA TYR A 97 -10.45 10.98 -10.29
C TYR A 97 -11.46 10.80 -11.40
N SER A 98 -11.65 9.54 -11.78
CA SER A 98 -12.74 9.08 -12.66
C SER A 98 -13.53 8.02 -11.92
N ILE A 99 -14.84 7.94 -12.14
CA ILE A 99 -15.73 7.00 -11.43
C ILE A 99 -16.39 6.08 -12.44
N ALA A 100 -16.23 4.77 -12.26
CA ALA A 100 -17.07 3.78 -12.93
C ALA A 100 -18.16 3.29 -11.96
N SER A 101 -19.30 2.88 -12.50
CA SER A 101 -20.43 2.44 -11.69
C SER A 101 -21.05 1.16 -12.24
N ARG A 102 -21.63 0.37 -11.34
CA ARG A 102 -22.36 -0.86 -11.71
C ARG A 102 -23.57 -1.02 -10.80
N HIS A 103 -24.71 -0.59 -11.30
CA HIS A 103 -25.96 -0.58 -10.55
C HIS A 103 -26.92 -1.66 -11.03
N GLY A 104 -27.85 -2.05 -10.16
CA GLY A 104 -29.01 -2.84 -10.52
C GLY A 104 -29.17 -4.12 -9.69
N PHE A 105 -30.15 -4.92 -10.08
CA PHE A 105 -30.48 -6.17 -9.41
C PHE A 105 -29.31 -7.17 -9.48
N SER A 106 -28.93 -7.74 -8.34
CA SER A 106 -27.92 -8.80 -8.27
C SER A 106 -28.60 -10.16 -8.13
N PRO A 107 -28.58 -11.01 -9.17
CA PRO A 107 -29.22 -12.32 -9.11
C PRO A 107 -28.70 -13.19 -7.97
N ARG A 108 -27.39 -13.08 -7.67
CA ARG A 108 -26.72 -13.81 -6.58
C ARG A 108 -27.28 -13.48 -5.19
N HIS A 109 -27.66 -12.23 -4.96
CA HIS A 109 -28.11 -11.78 -3.63
C HIS A 109 -29.63 -11.63 -3.54
N GLY A 110 -30.35 -11.71 -4.67
CA GLY A 110 -31.80 -11.46 -4.71
C GLY A 110 -32.18 -10.02 -4.35
N LYS A 111 -31.23 -9.08 -4.42
CA LYS A 111 -31.35 -7.69 -3.94
C LYS A 111 -30.77 -6.72 -4.94
N PHE A 112 -31.07 -5.43 -4.79
CA PHE A 112 -30.49 -4.37 -5.60
C PHE A 112 -29.12 -3.97 -5.05
N LYS A 113 -28.17 -3.64 -5.93
CA LYS A 113 -26.84 -3.20 -5.51
C LYS A 113 -26.49 -1.88 -6.18
N VAL A 114 -25.90 -0.99 -5.40
CA VAL A 114 -25.26 0.24 -5.87
C VAL A 114 -23.74 0.04 -5.72
N SER A 115 -22.98 0.37 -6.76
CA SER A 115 -21.53 0.19 -6.81
C SER A 115 -20.91 1.40 -7.49
N PHE A 116 -19.93 2.02 -6.84
CA PHE A 116 -19.11 3.09 -7.41
C PHE A 116 -17.63 2.75 -7.21
N ARG A 117 -16.83 2.93 -8.26
CA ARG A 117 -15.42 2.59 -8.31
C ARG A 117 -14.62 3.79 -8.77
N PRO A 118 -14.12 4.59 -7.82
CA PRO A 118 -13.19 5.66 -8.12
C PRO A 118 -11.79 5.13 -8.49
N PHE A 119 -11.18 5.76 -9.50
CA PHE A 119 -9.80 5.58 -9.90
C PHE A 119 -9.10 6.94 -9.82
N VAL A 120 -8.18 7.09 -8.87
CA VAL A 120 -7.47 8.34 -8.66
C VAL A 120 -6.14 8.33 -9.41
N ARG A 121 -5.89 9.43 -10.12
CA ARG A 121 -4.76 9.69 -11.01
C ARG A 121 -3.81 10.70 -10.37
N GLY A 122 -2.55 10.66 -10.77
CA GLY A 122 -1.48 11.48 -10.19
C GLY A 122 -0.81 10.91 -8.93
N LEU A 123 -1.30 9.79 -8.40
CA LEU A 123 -0.71 9.06 -7.27
C LEU A 123 -0.51 7.58 -7.63
N SER A 124 0.54 6.97 -7.10
CA SER A 124 0.73 5.52 -7.09
C SER A 124 0.84 5.01 -5.66
N ILE A 125 0.17 3.90 -5.35
CA ILE A 125 0.19 3.30 -4.00
C ILE A 125 0.27 1.78 -4.14
N PRO A 126 1.05 1.08 -3.30
CA PRO A 126 0.98 -0.36 -3.24
C PRO A 126 -0.46 -0.78 -2.93
N TYR A 127 -1.03 -1.67 -3.74
CA TYR A 127 -2.45 -2.02 -3.65
C TYR A 127 -2.90 -2.44 -2.24
N THR A 128 -2.04 -3.16 -1.52
CA THR A 128 -2.27 -3.64 -0.16
C THR A 128 -2.11 -2.58 0.92
N GLU A 129 -1.59 -1.39 0.61
CA GLU A 129 -1.45 -0.27 1.55
C GLU A 129 -2.66 0.67 1.54
N ILE A 130 -3.55 0.58 0.54
CA ILE A 130 -4.78 1.38 0.46
C ILE A 130 -5.62 1.30 1.76
N PRO A 131 -5.82 0.12 2.41
CA PRO A 131 -6.52 0.05 3.69
C PRO A 131 -5.88 0.86 4.82
N LEU A 132 -4.54 1.02 4.82
CA LEU A 132 -3.85 1.80 5.84
C LEU A 132 -4.13 3.30 5.65
N LEU A 133 -4.11 3.77 4.41
CA LEU A 133 -4.52 5.13 4.06
C LEU A 133 -5.98 5.41 4.45
N LEU A 134 -6.90 4.50 4.13
CA LEU A 134 -8.31 4.71 4.45
C LEU A 134 -8.56 4.75 5.96
N ARG A 135 -7.84 3.93 6.74
CA ARG A 135 -7.89 3.96 8.21
C ARG A 135 -7.29 5.24 8.80
N SER A 136 -6.16 5.72 8.30
CA SER A 136 -5.56 6.97 8.81
C SER A 136 -6.45 8.19 8.55
N MET A 137 -7.25 8.13 7.48
CA MET A 137 -8.21 9.16 7.10
C MET A 137 -9.62 8.94 7.68
N GLN A 138 -9.80 7.91 8.52
CA GLN A 138 -11.08 7.56 9.15
C GLN A 138 -12.22 7.37 8.14
N GLN A 139 -11.94 6.65 7.05
CA GLN A 139 -12.92 6.32 5.99
C GLN A 139 -13.11 4.81 5.80
N ASP A 140 -12.51 3.98 6.64
CA ASP A 140 -12.56 2.51 6.54
C ASP A 140 -13.93 1.90 6.83
N ASP A 141 -14.88 2.68 7.35
CA ASP A 141 -16.27 2.31 7.55
C ASP A 141 -17.14 2.50 6.29
N PHE A 142 -16.67 3.29 5.32
CA PHE A 142 -17.41 3.67 4.12
C PHE A 142 -17.03 2.86 2.89
N TRP A 143 -15.73 2.57 2.72
CA TRP A 143 -15.20 1.85 1.56
C TRP A 143 -15.17 0.34 1.80
N ASP A 144 -15.42 -0.46 0.76
CA ASP A 144 -15.30 -1.92 0.83
C ASP A 144 -13.82 -2.33 0.87
N LEU A 145 -13.32 -2.60 2.06
CA LEU A 145 -11.94 -3.05 2.25
C LEU A 145 -11.68 -4.51 1.83
N SER A 146 -12.71 -5.28 1.51
CA SER A 146 -12.58 -6.71 1.21
C SER A 146 -11.87 -7.00 -0.11
N VAL A 147 -11.66 -5.97 -0.93
CA VAL A 147 -10.90 -6.05 -2.18
C VAL A 147 -9.38 -6.06 -1.94
N TYR A 148 -8.87 -5.48 -0.85
CA TYR A 148 -7.41 -5.29 -0.67
C TYR A 148 -6.73 -6.49 0.02
N LYS A 149 -6.72 -7.64 -0.64
CA LYS A 149 -6.12 -8.89 -0.11
C LYS A 149 -4.66 -9.06 -0.52
N GLU A 150 -3.84 -9.62 0.37
CA GLU A 150 -2.42 -9.87 0.11
C GLU A 150 -2.13 -10.95 -0.95
N GLY A 151 -3.02 -11.94 -1.05
CA GLY A 151 -2.85 -13.09 -1.94
C GLY A 151 -3.15 -12.75 -3.41
N GLU A 152 -4.42 -12.91 -3.78
CA GLU A 152 -4.95 -12.61 -5.10
C GLU A 152 -6.12 -11.65 -4.95
N GLN A 153 -6.17 -10.68 -5.86
CA GLN A 153 -7.37 -9.88 -6.06
C GLN A 153 -7.72 -9.75 -7.55
N LEU A 154 -9.02 -9.81 -7.83
CA LEU A 154 -9.60 -9.54 -9.14
C LEU A 154 -10.38 -8.23 -9.09
N LEU A 155 -9.97 -7.21 -9.85
CA LEU A 155 -10.77 -6.00 -10.02
C LEU A 155 -11.57 -6.08 -11.31
N ALA A 156 -12.86 -5.74 -11.23
CA ALA A 156 -13.70 -5.67 -12.43
C ALA A 156 -13.22 -4.51 -13.31
N ALA A 157 -13.16 -4.74 -14.61
CA ALA A 157 -12.80 -3.73 -15.59
C ALA A 157 -14.05 -3.14 -16.27
N ILE A 158 -13.94 -1.89 -16.72
CA ILE A 158 -15.02 -1.19 -17.45
C ILE A 158 -15.45 -1.97 -18.69
N ASN A 159 -16.69 -1.75 -19.11
CA ASN A 159 -17.38 -2.46 -20.18
C ASN A 159 -17.55 -3.97 -19.91
N GLY A 160 -17.02 -4.49 -18.79
CA GLY A 160 -17.13 -5.88 -18.40
C GLY A 160 -18.36 -6.20 -17.56
N VAL A 161 -18.82 -7.45 -17.68
CA VAL A 161 -19.75 -8.10 -16.76
C VAL A 161 -18.99 -8.93 -15.73
N LYS A 162 -19.58 -9.13 -14.54
CA LYS A 162 -18.91 -9.90 -13.47
C LYS A 162 -18.66 -11.35 -13.89
N ASP A 163 -19.70 -11.97 -14.42
CA ASP A 163 -19.67 -13.25 -15.11
C ASP A 163 -20.93 -13.40 -15.96
N ARG A 164 -21.14 -14.58 -16.55
CA ARG A 164 -22.28 -14.85 -17.42
C ARG A 164 -23.64 -14.80 -16.72
N ASP A 165 -23.68 -14.86 -15.39
CA ASP A 165 -24.92 -14.93 -14.61
C ASP A 165 -25.32 -13.56 -14.02
N ASP A 166 -24.45 -12.54 -14.15
CA ASP A 166 -24.70 -11.18 -13.70
C ASP A 166 -24.60 -10.22 -14.91
N PRO A 167 -25.74 -9.79 -15.48
CA PRO A 167 -25.74 -9.01 -16.73
C PRO A 167 -25.32 -7.55 -16.53
N ARG A 168 -25.05 -7.12 -15.29
CA ARG A 168 -24.70 -5.73 -15.00
C ARG A 168 -23.28 -5.44 -15.48
N VAL A 169 -23.16 -4.40 -16.30
CA VAL A 169 -21.90 -3.93 -16.86
C VAL A 169 -21.32 -2.84 -15.96
N LEU A 170 -20.01 -2.86 -15.74
CA LEU A 170 -19.31 -1.73 -15.13
C LEU A 170 -19.12 -0.63 -16.18
N THR A 171 -19.75 0.53 -16.00
CA THR A 171 -19.76 1.61 -16.98
C THR A 171 -19.07 2.86 -16.47
N LYS A 172 -18.42 3.61 -17.36
CA LYS A 172 -17.86 4.93 -17.05
C LYS A 172 -19.00 5.91 -16.72
N GLU A 173 -18.87 6.70 -15.65
CA GLU A 173 -19.82 7.78 -15.37
C GLU A 173 -19.68 8.95 -16.36
N HIS A 174 -18.51 9.08 -16.98
CA HIS A 174 -18.22 10.04 -18.04
C HIS A 174 -17.81 9.28 -19.30
N ALA A 175 -18.68 9.25 -20.31
CA ALA A 175 -18.50 8.44 -21.51
C ALA A 175 -17.25 8.84 -22.33
N ASP A 176 -16.91 10.13 -22.32
CA ASP A 176 -15.81 10.71 -23.09
C ASP A 176 -14.44 10.51 -22.44
N ASP A 177 -14.40 10.02 -21.19
CA ASP A 177 -13.13 9.74 -20.52
C ASP A 177 -12.36 8.61 -21.24
N PRO A 178 -11.03 8.74 -21.38
CA PRO A 178 -10.18 7.65 -21.84
C PRO A 178 -10.32 6.39 -20.98
N ASP A 179 -10.42 5.23 -21.63
CA ASP A 179 -10.56 3.92 -20.95
C ASP A 179 -9.39 3.63 -20.00
N ALA A 180 -8.19 4.14 -20.31
CA ALA A 180 -7.00 4.02 -19.47
C ALA A 180 -7.15 4.63 -18.06
N TRP A 181 -8.08 5.57 -17.88
CA TRP A 181 -8.33 6.17 -16.57
C TRP A 181 -9.06 5.22 -15.61
N TYR A 182 -9.61 4.12 -16.12
CA TYR A 182 -10.39 3.14 -15.38
C TYR A 182 -9.68 1.78 -15.24
N VAL A 183 -8.35 1.78 -15.35
CA VAL A 183 -7.51 0.60 -15.15
C VAL A 183 -6.53 0.90 -14.03
N ALA A 184 -6.65 0.19 -12.91
CA ALA A 184 -5.89 0.47 -11.69
C ALA A 184 -4.37 0.28 -11.91
N GLN A 185 -3.98 -0.67 -12.75
CA GLN A 185 -2.56 -0.98 -13.06
C GLN A 185 -1.88 0.04 -13.99
N ILE A 186 -2.62 0.93 -14.66
CA ILE A 186 -2.03 1.91 -15.57
C ILE A 186 -1.72 3.17 -14.76
N LEU A 187 -0.47 3.39 -14.39
CA LEU A 187 -0.03 4.61 -13.72
C LEU A 187 0.21 5.74 -14.73
N ASP A 188 0.05 6.98 -14.29
CA ASP A 188 0.50 8.15 -15.07
C ASP A 188 2.04 8.25 -14.99
N ASP A 189 2.69 8.76 -16.03
CA ASP A 189 4.16 8.87 -16.08
C ASP A 189 4.73 9.74 -14.94
N ASN A 190 3.93 10.68 -14.44
CA ASN A 190 4.26 11.59 -13.35
C ASN A 190 3.53 11.26 -12.05
N ALA A 191 2.97 10.05 -11.91
CA ALA A 191 2.32 9.63 -10.68
C ALA A 191 3.32 9.67 -9.51
N LEU A 192 2.97 10.39 -8.45
CA LEU A 192 3.80 10.46 -7.26
C LEU A 192 3.58 9.23 -6.39
N PRO A 193 4.65 8.55 -5.93
CA PRO A 193 4.51 7.49 -4.95
C PRO A 193 3.89 8.06 -3.68
N PHE A 194 2.78 7.46 -3.27
CA PHE A 194 2.12 7.78 -2.03
C PHE A 194 2.99 7.30 -0.87
N HIS A 195 3.32 8.23 0.02
CA HIS A 195 3.98 7.96 1.28
C HIS A 195 3.04 8.40 2.40
N MET A 196 2.70 7.48 3.31
CA MET A 196 1.93 7.82 4.50
C MET A 196 2.64 8.94 5.28
N PRO A 197 1.98 10.06 5.61
CA PRO A 197 2.54 11.07 6.49
C PRO A 197 2.87 10.41 7.84
N LEU A 198 4.12 10.52 8.29
CA LEU A 198 4.59 9.93 9.55
C LEU A 198 4.00 10.63 10.80
N ASP A 199 3.28 11.74 10.64
CA ASP A 199 2.79 12.58 11.74
C ASP A 199 1.30 12.92 11.59
N LEU A 200 0.43 12.16 12.27
CA LEU A 200 -0.92 12.59 12.66
C LEU A 200 -1.09 12.60 14.19
N GLY A 201 0.01 12.76 14.91
CA GLY A 201 0.02 13.12 16.32
C GLY A 201 1.03 14.24 16.53
N HIS A 202 0.60 15.33 17.18
CA HIS A 202 1.34 16.59 17.45
C HIS A 202 1.06 17.73 16.46
N SER A 203 -0.15 18.27 16.62
CA SER A 203 -0.44 19.67 16.29
C SER A 203 0.46 20.61 17.09
N MET A 204 0.81 21.73 16.46
CA MET A 204 1.45 22.95 17.00
C MET A 204 2.98 22.94 17.13
N THR A 205 3.68 23.47 16.12
CA THR A 205 4.29 24.82 16.14
C THR A 205 5.32 24.98 15.02
N SER A 206 5.35 26.20 14.48
CA SER A 206 6.50 26.84 13.80
C SER A 206 6.82 26.44 12.36
N SER A 207 6.23 27.21 11.46
CA SER A 207 6.80 27.70 10.22
C SER A 207 8.28 28.06 10.32
N THR A 208 9.10 27.62 9.36
CA THR A 208 10.20 28.41 8.77
C THR A 208 10.56 27.85 7.38
N THR A 209 10.51 28.74 6.40
CA THR A 209 11.00 28.63 5.02
C THR A 209 12.46 28.21 4.92
N SER A 210 12.81 27.40 3.92
CA SER A 210 13.93 27.70 3.00
C SER A 210 14.06 26.70 1.86
N SER A 211 14.36 27.26 0.69
CA SER A 211 14.51 26.63 -0.61
C SER A 211 15.86 25.93 -0.80
N THR A 212 15.86 25.05 -1.81
CA THR A 212 16.92 24.77 -2.81
C THR A 212 17.85 23.56 -2.62
N SER A 213 18.00 22.88 -3.78
CA SER A 213 19.18 22.18 -4.33
C SER A 213 19.43 20.71 -4.00
N LEU A 214 19.18 19.91 -5.04
CA LEU A 214 19.82 18.65 -5.39
C LEU A 214 21.35 18.68 -5.15
N THR A 215 21.84 17.81 -4.28
CA THR A 215 23.16 17.16 -4.43
C THR A 215 23.13 15.82 -3.69
N SER A 216 23.57 14.77 -4.36
CA SER A 216 23.86 13.45 -3.79
C SER A 216 25.02 13.58 -2.79
N SER A 217 24.79 13.29 -1.51
CA SER A 217 25.86 13.04 -0.55
C SER A 217 25.53 11.84 0.32
N THR A 218 26.49 10.91 0.36
CA THR A 218 26.55 9.72 1.20
C THR A 218 26.37 10.12 2.67
N ARG A 219 25.30 9.62 3.33
CA ARG A 219 25.05 9.90 4.75
C ARG A 219 25.93 8.98 5.62
N GLU A 220 27.09 9.46 6.03
CA GLU A 220 27.78 8.88 7.20
C GLU A 220 26.94 9.17 8.45
N SER A 221 26.32 8.13 9.02
CA SER A 221 25.57 8.26 10.27
C SER A 221 26.48 7.91 11.45
N ASN A 222 26.86 8.93 12.23
CA ASN A 222 27.68 8.80 13.45
C ASN A 222 26.89 8.18 14.62
N VAL A 223 26.44 6.94 14.49
CA VAL A 223 25.95 6.14 15.64
C VAL A 223 27.04 5.19 16.08
N ASP A 224 27.33 5.15 17.37
CA ASP A 224 28.35 4.25 17.94
C ASP A 224 27.85 2.79 17.92
N ILE A 225 28.72 1.88 17.46
CA ILE A 225 28.49 0.43 17.44
C ILE A 225 28.16 -0.14 18.83
N ILE A 226 28.71 0.44 19.89
CA ILE A 226 28.40 0.05 21.28
C ILE A 226 26.92 0.30 21.56
N LEU A 227 26.40 1.45 21.14
CA LEU A 227 25.00 1.80 21.32
C LEU A 227 24.07 0.93 20.45
N VAL A 228 24.50 0.52 19.26
CA VAL A 228 23.75 -0.44 18.44
C VAL A 228 23.61 -1.77 19.18
N ARG A 229 24.71 -2.31 19.70
CA ARG A 229 24.70 -3.58 20.44
C ARG A 229 23.87 -3.51 21.71
N ASP A 230 24.00 -2.43 22.49
CA ASP A 230 23.20 -2.20 23.69
C ASP A 230 21.69 -2.18 23.38
N VAL A 231 21.30 -1.49 22.30
CA VAL A 231 19.89 -1.43 21.87
C VAL A 231 19.39 -2.80 21.44
N LEU A 232 20.16 -3.55 20.65
CA LEU A 232 19.77 -4.88 20.20
C LEU A 232 19.65 -5.88 21.36
N ALA A 233 20.48 -5.76 22.40
CA ALA A 233 20.42 -6.62 23.58
C ALA A 233 19.15 -6.40 24.43
N CYS A 234 18.55 -5.22 24.36
CA CYS A 234 17.31 -4.89 25.06
C CYS A 234 16.04 -5.39 24.33
N LEU A 235 16.17 -5.89 23.10
CA LEU A 235 15.06 -6.33 22.27
C LEU A 235 14.65 -7.77 22.65
N ARG A 236 13.37 -8.01 22.97
CA ARG A 236 12.88 -9.34 23.37
C ARG A 236 12.79 -10.28 22.16
N SER A 237 13.31 -11.50 22.28
CA SER A 237 13.33 -12.51 21.22
C SER A 237 11.95 -12.81 20.62
N GLU A 238 10.89 -12.74 21.42
CA GLU A 238 9.51 -13.07 21.01
C GLU A 238 8.96 -12.08 19.99
N ARG A 239 9.37 -10.80 20.05
CA ARG A 239 8.92 -9.73 19.16
C ARG A 239 9.43 -9.89 17.73
N PHE A 240 10.53 -10.62 17.52
CA PHE A 240 11.17 -10.76 16.21
C PHE A 240 11.04 -12.17 15.64
N ARG A 241 10.14 -12.98 16.20
CA ARG A 241 9.72 -14.25 15.59
C ARG A 241 8.83 -14.03 14.37
N ASP A 242 8.18 -12.87 14.27
CA ASP A 242 7.47 -12.48 13.05
C ASP A 242 8.41 -11.81 12.04
N TYR A 243 8.24 -12.17 10.77
CA TYR A 243 9.12 -11.74 9.68
C TYR A 243 9.11 -10.21 9.48
N ALA A 244 8.00 -9.53 9.78
CA ALA A 244 7.87 -8.09 9.56
C ALA A 244 8.71 -7.30 10.58
N SER A 245 8.62 -7.66 11.87
CA SER A 245 9.44 -7.09 12.94
C SER A 245 10.92 -7.43 12.75
N TRP A 246 11.25 -8.68 12.42
CA TRP A 246 12.63 -9.08 12.12
C TRP A 246 13.24 -8.28 10.96
N ARG A 247 12.50 -8.13 9.85
CA ARG A 247 12.91 -7.31 8.70
C ARG A 247 13.15 -5.85 9.09
N THR A 248 12.32 -5.32 9.98
CA THR A 248 12.42 -3.92 10.45
C THR A 248 13.74 -3.67 11.20
N VAL A 249 14.27 -4.67 11.92
CA VAL A 249 15.61 -4.58 12.53
C VAL A 249 16.70 -4.42 11.47
N GLY A 250 16.67 -5.24 10.41
CA GLY A 250 17.63 -5.13 9.31
C GLY A 250 17.56 -3.76 8.63
N PHE A 251 16.35 -3.23 8.41
CA PHE A 251 16.16 -1.95 7.72
C PHE A 251 16.61 -0.77 8.59
N ALA A 252 16.33 -0.82 9.89
CA ALA A 252 16.78 0.18 10.86
C ALA A 252 18.31 0.23 10.97
N LEU A 253 18.97 -0.93 10.96
CA LEU A 253 20.44 -1.01 10.99
C LEU A 253 21.07 -0.55 9.67
N LYS A 254 20.49 -0.90 8.52
CA LYS A 254 20.89 -0.38 7.20
C LYS A 254 20.85 1.15 7.15
N SER A 255 19.88 1.76 7.85
CA SER A 255 19.74 3.22 7.91
C SER A 255 20.91 3.96 8.56
N LEU A 256 21.77 3.25 9.30
CA LEU A 256 22.94 3.81 9.99
C LEU A 256 24.24 3.74 9.15
N GLY A 257 24.17 3.21 7.94
CA GLY A 257 25.33 3.02 7.07
C GLY A 257 25.22 1.67 6.39
N ASP A 258 25.11 1.70 5.05
CA ASP A 258 24.62 0.60 4.21
C ASP A 258 25.05 -0.80 4.66
N ASP A 259 26.34 -1.06 4.86
CA ASP A 259 26.82 -2.40 5.20
C ASP A 259 27.55 -2.49 6.54
N VAL A 260 27.63 -1.39 7.29
CA VAL A 260 28.44 -1.29 8.52
C VAL A 260 27.92 -2.24 9.61
N TYR A 261 26.59 -2.40 9.69
CA TYR A 261 25.92 -3.16 10.76
C TYR A 261 25.37 -4.52 10.33
N LEU A 262 25.86 -5.04 9.20
CA LEU A 262 25.44 -6.35 8.70
C LEU A 262 25.80 -7.47 9.68
N GLN A 263 26.97 -7.39 10.32
CA GLN A 263 27.40 -8.41 11.28
C GLN A 263 26.49 -8.43 12.52
N GLU A 264 26.16 -7.26 13.07
CA GLU A 264 25.24 -7.11 14.20
C GLU A 264 23.85 -7.66 13.87
N PHE A 265 23.36 -7.40 12.65
CA PHE A 265 22.08 -7.95 12.21
C PHE A 265 22.11 -9.48 12.08
N GLN A 266 23.21 -10.05 11.56
CA GLN A 266 23.37 -11.51 11.47
C GLN A 266 23.45 -12.17 12.84
N GLU A 267 24.22 -11.59 13.77
CA GLU A 267 24.32 -12.05 15.15
C GLU A 267 22.97 -11.99 15.87
N PHE A 268 22.24 -10.87 15.75
CA PHE A 268 20.89 -10.72 16.27
C PHE A 268 19.90 -11.74 15.70
N SER A 269 20.05 -12.07 14.41
CA SER A 269 19.17 -13.02 13.71
C SER A 269 19.44 -14.49 14.05
N ARG A 270 20.47 -14.79 14.85
CA ARG A 270 20.74 -16.15 15.34
C ARG A 270 19.79 -16.51 16.47
N ILE A 271 18.59 -16.93 16.09
CA ILE A 271 17.67 -17.65 16.97
C ILE A 271 17.88 -19.16 16.80
N PRO A 272 17.79 -19.98 17.88
CA PRO A 272 18.10 -21.40 17.83
C PRO A 272 17.36 -22.18 16.73
N GLU A 273 16.13 -21.77 16.41
CA GLU A 273 15.29 -22.37 15.38
C GLU A 273 15.76 -22.07 13.94
N TYR A 274 16.61 -21.06 13.74
CA TYR A 274 17.06 -20.57 12.43
C TYR A 274 18.58 -20.33 12.33
N ASP A 275 19.38 -20.94 13.20
CA ASP A 275 20.86 -20.86 13.15
C ASP A 275 21.47 -21.87 12.17
N THR A 276 21.17 -21.71 10.87
CA THR A 276 21.73 -22.53 9.79
C THR A 276 22.47 -21.68 8.76
N PRO A 277 23.44 -22.23 8.02
CA PRO A 277 24.12 -21.51 6.94
C PRO A 277 23.17 -20.92 5.88
N ALA A 278 22.06 -21.62 5.59
CA ALA A 278 21.05 -21.16 4.64
C ALA A 278 20.25 -19.95 5.15
N ALA A 279 19.85 -19.96 6.44
CA ALA A 279 19.18 -18.83 7.06
C ALA A 279 20.09 -17.61 7.18
N GLN A 280 21.37 -17.82 7.48
CA GLN A 280 22.39 -16.75 7.54
C GLN A 280 22.66 -16.13 6.16
N LYS A 281 22.56 -16.93 5.08
CA LYS A 281 22.59 -16.43 3.70
C LYS A 281 21.34 -15.58 3.38
N ALA A 282 20.15 -16.05 3.73
CA ALA A 282 18.90 -15.30 3.52
C ALA A 282 18.87 -13.98 4.32
N CYS A 283 19.43 -13.96 5.53
CA CYS A 283 19.63 -12.76 6.34
C CYS A 283 20.51 -11.73 5.63
N ARG A 284 21.63 -12.18 5.03
CA ARG A 284 22.54 -11.32 4.26
C ARG A 284 21.85 -10.74 3.04
N GLU A 285 21.18 -11.57 2.25
CA GLU A 285 20.45 -11.16 1.05
C GLU A 285 19.32 -10.16 1.37
N LEU A 286 18.64 -10.33 2.52
CA LEU A 286 17.66 -9.37 3.00
C LEU A 286 18.29 -8.02 3.33
N PHE A 287 19.43 -8.02 4.03
CA PHE A 287 20.13 -6.81 4.43
C PHE A 287 20.76 -6.08 3.24
N GLU A 288 21.31 -6.80 2.27
CA GLU A 288 21.83 -6.20 1.03
C GLU A 288 20.71 -5.52 0.21
N ARG A 289 19.50 -6.09 0.23
CA ARG A 289 18.32 -5.58 -0.48
C ARG A 289 17.46 -4.64 0.36
N ALA A 290 17.84 -4.42 1.62
CA ALA A 290 17.08 -3.60 2.54
C ALA A 290 17.16 -2.15 2.11
N SER A 291 16.01 -1.54 1.87
CA SER A 291 15.86 -0.11 1.70
C SER A 291 15.34 0.49 3.01
N THR A 292 15.85 1.66 3.37
CA THR A 292 15.61 2.25 4.69
C THR A 292 14.15 2.65 4.91
N ASN A 293 13.32 2.80 3.86
CA ASN A 293 11.85 2.91 3.88
C ASN A 293 11.25 3.60 5.13
N GLY A 294 11.85 4.69 5.60
CA GLY A 294 11.45 5.42 6.82
C GLY A 294 11.74 4.72 8.15
N VAL A 295 12.14 3.44 8.14
CA VAL A 295 12.61 2.70 9.31
C VAL A 295 14.02 3.17 9.67
N THR A 296 14.13 3.88 10.79
CA THR A 296 15.41 4.35 11.32
C THR A 296 15.81 3.60 12.58
N PHE A 297 17.07 3.75 13.00
CA PHE A 297 17.53 3.30 14.32
C PHE A 297 16.71 3.84 15.50
N GLY A 298 15.98 4.95 15.32
CA GLY A 298 15.01 5.45 16.29
C GLY A 298 13.93 4.43 16.64
N THR A 299 13.51 3.61 15.67
CA THR A 299 12.53 2.51 15.85
C THR A 299 13.04 1.48 16.85
N LEU A 300 14.30 1.05 16.69
CA LEU A 300 14.91 0.08 17.60
C LEU A 300 15.11 0.65 19.00
N ARG A 301 15.48 1.94 19.08
CA ARG A 301 15.56 2.65 20.37
C ARG A 301 14.22 2.73 21.08
N HIS A 302 13.12 2.86 20.35
CA HIS A 302 11.79 2.87 20.93
C HIS A 302 11.40 1.47 21.44
N TRP A 303 11.56 0.44 20.61
CA TRP A 303 11.26 -0.95 21.02
C TRP A 303 12.11 -1.42 22.19
N ALA A 304 13.40 -1.07 22.23
CA ALA A 304 14.27 -1.39 23.35
C ALA A 304 13.79 -0.77 24.68
N LYS A 305 13.16 0.41 24.65
CA LYS A 305 12.54 1.01 25.86
C LYS A 305 11.28 0.27 26.30
N GLU A 306 10.49 -0.26 25.36
CA GLU A 306 9.29 -1.04 25.69
C GLU A 306 9.66 -2.43 26.22
N ASP A 307 10.68 -3.03 25.62
CA ASP A 307 11.08 -4.40 25.87
C ASP A 307 11.95 -4.53 27.15
N ASP A 308 12.88 -3.61 27.39
CA ASP A 308 13.68 -3.59 28.62
C ASP A 308 14.02 -2.14 29.02
N ALA A 309 13.04 -1.44 29.60
CA ALA A 309 13.21 -0.06 30.03
C ALA A 309 14.38 0.14 31.01
N GLU A 310 14.61 -0.82 31.92
CA GLU A 310 15.68 -0.73 32.91
C GLU A 310 17.05 -1.04 32.32
N GLY A 311 17.16 -2.09 31.49
CA GLY A 311 18.37 -2.40 30.73
C GLY A 311 18.76 -1.21 29.86
N TYR A 312 17.80 -0.67 29.11
CA TYR A 312 18.00 0.49 28.26
C TYR A 312 18.47 1.76 29.00
N GLN A 313 18.10 1.92 30.29
CA GLN A 313 18.54 3.06 31.13
C GLN A 313 19.92 2.85 31.78
N ARG A 314 20.38 1.60 31.99
CA ARG A 314 21.65 1.30 32.66
C ARG A 314 22.89 1.47 31.78
N HIS A 315 22.75 1.58 30.46
CA HIS A 315 23.90 1.54 29.54
C HIS A 315 24.73 2.85 29.52
N PRO A 316 26.09 2.76 29.60
CA PRO A 316 26.99 3.90 29.82
C PRO A 316 27.17 4.83 28.61
N SER A 317 26.73 4.45 27.41
CA SER A 317 26.86 5.22 26.16
C SER A 317 26.04 6.52 26.11
N ARG A 318 25.41 6.93 27.23
CA ARG A 318 24.53 8.11 27.33
C ARG A 318 24.83 9.08 28.47
N ALA A 319 25.89 8.85 29.25
CA ALA A 319 26.32 9.82 30.27
C ALA A 319 26.80 11.17 29.68
N SER A 320 27.07 11.26 28.37
CA SER A 320 27.64 12.46 27.73
C SER A 320 26.63 13.45 27.15
N CYS A 321 25.32 13.19 27.19
CA CYS A 321 24.32 14.12 26.63
C CYS A 321 23.60 14.99 27.68
N VAL A 322 23.95 14.87 28.97
CA VAL A 322 23.29 15.60 30.09
C VAL A 322 24.13 16.76 30.63
N THR A 323 25.35 16.97 30.15
CA THR A 323 26.18 18.14 30.55
C THR A 323 26.58 18.96 29.35
N MET A 324 25.63 19.72 28.80
CA MET A 324 25.86 21.09 28.29
C MET A 324 24.51 21.81 28.33
N SER A 325 24.19 22.36 29.50
CA SER A 325 23.19 23.43 29.68
C SER A 325 23.90 24.77 29.65
#